data_AF-A0A9E1F5Y0-F1
#
_entry.id   AF-A0A9E1F5Y0-F1
#
_cell.length_a   1.000
_cell.length_b   1.000
_cell.length_c   1.000
_cell.angle_alpha   90.00
_cell.angle_beta   90.00
_cell.angle_gamma   90.00
#
_symmetry.space_group_name_H-M   'P 1'
#
loop_
_entity.id
_entity.type
_entity.pdbx_description
1 polymer ?
#
loop_
_entity_poly.entity_id
_entity_poly.type
_entity_poly.pdbx_seq_one_letter_code
_entity_poly.pdbx_strand_id
1 'polypeptide(L)'
;MDFEKAYEKYKDGVANEEEIVFVEQELEKARKMTEIIDAYEYKKAISDDVDEAKIKKAQKKYAKKNTLKILTISIIVLALAAAVVLSAVFGTAFGSANKNRNYSKTEAEQIALTYVVKNFGESTKPVLAKSDEEIDYSSDLKHSVYVYEVKIYIGYVNEVEVKVNAKTGKVVDVNISSV
;
A
#
# COMPACT_ATOMS: atom_id res chain seq x y z
N MET A 1 -41.14 -63.84 11.67
CA MET A 1 -41.20 -65.06 10.86
C MET A 1 -39.81 -65.33 10.33
N ASP A 2 -39.45 -66.60 10.16
CA ASP A 2 -38.19 -67.00 9.52
C ASP A 2 -38.36 -66.90 8.00
N PHE A 3 -37.57 -66.05 7.35
CA PHE A 3 -37.72 -65.74 5.93
C PHE A 3 -37.47 -66.97 5.06
N GLU A 4 -36.51 -67.82 5.42
CA GLU A 4 -36.15 -68.99 4.61
C GLU A 4 -37.30 -70.00 4.55
N LYS A 5 -37.94 -70.27 5.70
CA LYS A 5 -39.12 -71.13 5.79
C LYS A 5 -40.37 -70.53 5.14
N ALA A 6 -40.57 -69.22 5.24
CA ALA A 6 -41.68 -68.54 4.59
C ALA A 6 -41.49 -68.51 3.06
N TYR A 7 -40.25 -68.33 2.59
CA TYR A 7 -39.88 -68.33 1.18
C TYR A 7 -40.01 -69.71 0.54
N GLU A 8 -39.64 -70.79 1.25
CA GLU A 8 -39.88 -72.17 0.80
C GLU A 8 -41.38 -72.44 0.61
N LYS A 9 -42.21 -72.11 1.60
CA LYS A 9 -43.67 -72.25 1.47
C LYS A 9 -44.26 -71.38 0.36
N TYR A 10 -43.71 -70.18 0.14
CA TYR A 10 -44.12 -69.28 -0.95
C TYR A 10 -43.81 -69.91 -2.31
N LYS A 11 -42.62 -70.50 -2.45
CA LYS A 11 -42.18 -71.19 -3.67
C LYS A 11 -42.98 -72.47 -3.95
N ASP A 12 -43.34 -73.20 -2.90
CA ASP A 12 -44.12 -74.44 -2.98
C ASP A 12 -45.64 -74.17 -3.11
N GLY A 13 -46.08 -72.90 -3.02
CA GLY A 13 -47.47 -72.50 -3.20
C GLY A 13 -48.39 -72.80 -2.01
N VAL A 14 -47.82 -73.06 -0.83
CA VAL A 14 -48.54 -73.45 0.40
C VAL A 14 -48.45 -72.34 1.48
N ALA A 15 -47.87 -71.18 1.15
CA ALA A 15 -47.80 -70.04 2.06
C ALA A 15 -49.19 -69.43 2.33
N ASN A 16 -49.41 -69.00 3.57
CA ASN A 16 -50.60 -68.22 3.92
C ASN A 16 -50.47 -66.76 3.45
N GLU A 17 -51.57 -65.99 3.46
CA GLU A 17 -51.58 -64.60 2.97
C GLU A 17 -50.57 -63.70 3.72
N GLU A 18 -50.33 -63.94 5.01
CA GLU A 18 -49.36 -63.18 5.80
C GLU A 18 -47.90 -63.50 5.43
N GLU A 19 -47.57 -64.78 5.18
CA GLU A 19 -46.27 -65.25 4.73
C GLU A 19 -45.97 -64.76 3.30
N ILE A 20 -46.98 -64.71 2.43
CA ILE A 20 -46.89 -64.15 1.07
C ILE A 20 -46.49 -62.68 1.12
N VAL A 21 -47.23 -61.86 1.88
CA VAL A 21 -46.96 -60.41 2.00
C VAL A 21 -45.58 -60.17 2.63
N PHE A 22 -45.20 -60.97 3.63
CA PHE A 22 -43.89 -60.86 4.27
C PHE A 22 -42.74 -61.15 3.30
N VAL A 23 -42.84 -62.21 2.49
CA VAL A 23 -41.83 -62.58 1.50
C VAL A 23 -41.73 -61.52 0.39
N GLU A 24 -42.84 -61.02 -0.12
CA GLU A 24 -42.86 -59.98 -1.15
C GLU A 24 -42.22 -58.68 -0.67
N GLN A 25 -42.47 -58.28 0.59
CA GLN A 25 -41.85 -57.10 1.19
C GLN A 25 -40.32 -57.25 1.33
N GLU A 26 -39.83 -58.41 1.76
CA GLU A 26 -38.39 -58.66 1.87
C GLU A 26 -37.71 -58.70 0.48
N LEU A 27 -38.37 -59.27 -0.53
CA LEU A 27 -37.89 -59.23 -1.92
C LEU A 27 -37.88 -57.81 -2.49
N GLU A 28 -38.88 -56.98 -2.14
CA GLU A 28 -38.93 -55.57 -2.54
C GLU A 28 -37.80 -54.76 -1.88
N LYS A 29 -37.52 -55.01 -0.58
CA LYS A 29 -36.38 -54.40 0.12
C LYS A 29 -35.05 -54.79 -0.52
N ALA A 30 -34.88 -56.07 -0.86
CA ALA A 30 -33.68 -56.56 -1.54
C ALA A 30 -33.49 -55.87 -2.91
N ARG A 31 -34.57 -55.74 -3.70
CA ARG A 31 -34.55 -55.03 -4.99
C ARG A 31 -34.17 -53.56 -4.85
N LYS A 32 -34.76 -52.84 -3.89
CA LYS A 32 -34.39 -51.44 -3.60
C LYS A 32 -32.95 -51.31 -3.16
N MET A 33 -32.43 -52.27 -2.38
CA MET A 33 -31.03 -52.29 -1.99
C MET A 33 -30.10 -52.47 -3.20
N THR A 34 -30.43 -53.40 -4.10
CA THR A 34 -29.68 -53.58 -5.36
C THR A 34 -29.72 -52.32 -6.22
N GLU A 35 -30.88 -51.70 -6.38
CA GLU A 35 -31.02 -50.44 -7.13
C GLU A 35 -30.21 -49.29 -6.51
N ILE A 36 -30.16 -49.21 -5.17
CA ILE A 36 -29.32 -48.24 -4.45
C ILE A 36 -27.84 -48.53 -4.71
N ILE A 37 -27.41 -49.79 -4.66
CA ILE A 37 -26.01 -50.18 -4.90
C ILE A 37 -25.61 -49.88 -6.35
N ASP A 38 -26.44 -50.26 -7.33
CA ASP A 38 -26.19 -49.99 -8.75
C ASP A 38 -26.18 -48.48 -9.04
N ALA A 39 -27.07 -47.71 -8.41
CA ALA A 39 -27.05 -46.25 -8.50
C ALA A 39 -25.80 -45.64 -7.84
N TYR A 40 -25.25 -46.28 -6.81
CA TYR A 40 -24.00 -45.88 -6.16
C TYR A 40 -22.78 -46.23 -7.02
N GLU A 41 -22.77 -47.37 -7.71
CA GLU A 41 -21.72 -47.72 -8.69
C GLU A 41 -21.75 -46.80 -9.91
N TYR A 42 -22.93 -46.35 -10.36
CA TYR A 42 -23.07 -45.36 -11.44
C TYR A 42 -22.63 -43.95 -10.98
N LYS A 43 -22.77 -43.64 -9.68
CA LYS A 43 -22.03 -42.55 -9.01
C LYS A 43 -20.62 -43.01 -8.65
N LYS A 44 -19.95 -43.50 -9.69
CA LYS A 44 -18.54 -43.86 -9.74
C LYS A 44 -17.74 -42.96 -8.79
N ALA A 45 -17.01 -43.60 -7.87
CA ALA A 45 -15.98 -42.97 -7.08
C ALA A 45 -15.21 -41.98 -7.96
N ILE A 46 -14.88 -40.81 -7.40
CA ILE A 46 -13.95 -39.84 -8.00
C ILE A 46 -12.68 -40.63 -8.35
N SER A 47 -12.64 -41.13 -9.57
CA SER A 47 -11.61 -41.98 -10.16
C SER A 47 -11.01 -41.17 -11.28
N ASP A 48 -10.59 -39.97 -10.92
CA ASP A 48 -9.52 -39.32 -11.65
C ASP A 48 -8.29 -39.52 -10.78
N ASP A 49 -7.31 -40.22 -11.34
CA ASP A 49 -5.91 -40.07 -10.95
C ASP A 49 -5.69 -38.58 -10.76
N VAL A 50 -5.58 -38.15 -9.50
CA VAL A 50 -5.53 -36.75 -9.16
C VAL A 50 -4.27 -36.20 -9.82
N ASP A 51 -4.45 -35.46 -10.91
CA ASP A 51 -3.37 -34.95 -11.73
C ASP A 51 -2.52 -34.00 -10.86
N GLU A 52 -1.48 -34.55 -10.23
CA GLU A 52 -0.63 -33.84 -9.27
C GLU A 52 -0.06 -32.57 -9.89
N ALA A 53 0.13 -32.56 -11.20
CA ALA A 53 0.61 -31.39 -11.93
C ALA A 53 -0.42 -30.24 -11.87
N LYS A 54 -1.72 -30.52 -11.92
CA LYS A 54 -2.78 -29.51 -11.76
C LYS A 54 -2.82 -28.98 -10.32
N ILE A 55 -2.69 -29.85 -9.31
CA ILE A 55 -2.62 -29.41 -7.90
C ILE A 55 -1.39 -28.54 -7.66
N LYS A 56 -0.20 -28.98 -8.07
CA LYS A 56 1.05 -28.22 -7.92
C LYS A 56 0.99 -26.87 -8.64
N LYS A 57 0.38 -26.80 -9.84
CA LYS A 57 0.15 -25.53 -10.56
C LYS A 57 -0.82 -24.61 -9.82
N ALA A 58 -1.92 -25.14 -9.29
CA ALA A 58 -2.89 -24.36 -8.51
C ALA A 58 -2.27 -23.80 -7.22
N GLN A 59 -1.53 -24.62 -6.48
CA GLN A 59 -0.79 -24.19 -5.29
C GLN A 59 0.25 -23.12 -5.60
N LYS A 60 1.06 -23.29 -6.66
CA LYS A 60 2.03 -22.26 -7.08
C LYS A 60 1.35 -20.95 -7.49
N LYS A 61 0.23 -21.01 -8.21
CA LYS A 61 -0.53 -19.82 -8.64
C LYS A 61 -1.14 -19.11 -7.43
N TYR A 62 -1.67 -19.86 -6.46
CA TYR A 62 -2.18 -19.31 -5.21
C TYR A 62 -1.07 -18.67 -4.38
N ALA A 63 0.03 -19.38 -4.18
CA ALA A 63 1.22 -18.86 -3.48
C ALA A 63 1.72 -17.58 -4.14
N LYS A 64 1.90 -17.55 -5.47
CA LYS A 64 2.34 -16.35 -6.20
C LYS A 64 1.39 -15.17 -6.01
N LYS A 65 0.07 -15.40 -6.09
CA LYS A 65 -0.93 -14.35 -5.83
C LYS A 65 -0.86 -13.85 -4.39
N ASN A 66 -0.67 -14.75 -3.43
CA ASN A 66 -0.61 -14.39 -2.02
C ASN A 66 0.68 -13.66 -1.66
N THR A 67 1.83 -14.11 -2.18
CA THR A 67 3.11 -13.41 -2.06
C THR A 67 3.03 -12.01 -2.65
N LEU A 68 2.39 -11.85 -3.82
CA LEU A 68 2.21 -10.52 -4.41
C LEU A 68 1.37 -9.62 -3.51
N LYS A 69 0.24 -10.13 -2.98
CA LYS A 69 -0.60 -9.36 -2.04
C LYS A 69 0.17 -8.96 -0.79
N ILE A 70 0.91 -9.87 -0.17
CA ILE A 70 1.73 -9.60 1.02
C ILE A 70 2.78 -8.54 0.70
N LEU A 71 3.46 -8.66 -0.44
CA LEU A 71 4.46 -7.69 -0.87
C LEU A 71 3.83 -6.31 -1.07
N THR A 72 2.69 -6.22 -1.75
CA THR A 72 1.96 -4.95 -1.93
C THR A 72 1.53 -4.34 -0.60
N ILE A 73 0.96 -5.13 0.32
CA ILE A 73 0.55 -4.64 1.64
C ILE A 73 1.78 -4.16 2.42
N SER A 74 2.89 -4.90 2.39
CA SER A 74 4.11 -4.51 3.09
C SER A 74 4.66 -3.18 2.60
N ILE A 75 4.65 -2.94 1.28
CA ILE A 75 5.07 -1.67 0.68
C ILE A 75 4.15 -0.53 1.12
N ILE A 76 2.83 -0.76 1.13
CA ILE A 76 1.86 0.25 1.57
C ILE A 76 2.08 0.61 3.06
N VAL A 77 2.24 -0.40 3.93
CA VAL A 77 2.49 -0.17 5.35
C VAL A 77 3.79 0.61 5.56
N LEU A 78 4.84 0.28 4.81
CA LEU A 78 6.13 0.96 4.90
C LEU A 78 6.02 2.42 4.41
N ALA A 79 5.29 2.67 3.33
CA ALA A 79 5.01 4.01 2.83
C ALA A 79 4.19 4.84 3.84
N LEU A 80 3.17 4.25 4.47
CA LEU A 80 2.38 4.91 5.51
C LEU A 80 3.21 5.25 6.73
N ALA A 81 4.06 4.32 7.19
CA ALA A 81 4.97 4.57 8.31
C ALA A 81 5.94 5.71 8.00
N ALA A 82 6.53 5.73 6.80
CA ALA A 82 7.38 6.82 6.34
C ALA A 82 6.63 8.16 6.31
N ALA A 83 5.40 8.20 5.79
CA ALA A 83 4.58 9.40 5.75
C ALA A 83 4.29 9.97 7.17
N VAL A 84 4.02 9.10 8.15
CA VAL A 84 3.80 9.52 9.55
C VAL A 84 5.07 10.14 10.14
N VAL A 85 6.23 9.51 9.95
CA VAL A 85 7.50 10.04 10.48
C VAL A 85 7.87 11.36 9.80
N LEU A 86 7.77 11.43 8.48
CA LEU A 86 8.09 12.64 7.72
C LEU A 86 7.14 13.79 8.08
N SER A 87 5.83 13.53 8.22
CA SER A 87 4.87 14.57 8.61
C SER A 87 5.11 15.12 10.02
N ALA A 88 5.58 14.31 10.97
CA ALA A 88 5.93 14.79 12.31
C ALA A 88 7.18 15.69 12.29
N VAL A 89 8.24 15.27 11.59
CA VAL A 89 9.50 16.03 11.50
C VAL A 89 9.31 17.31 10.70
N PHE A 90 8.82 17.20 9.46
CA PHE A 90 8.62 18.37 8.61
C PHE A 90 7.50 19.26 9.13
N GLY A 91 6.38 18.70 9.62
CA GLY A 91 5.27 19.49 10.15
C GLY A 91 5.68 20.37 11.34
N THR A 92 6.54 19.87 12.23
CA THR A 92 7.06 20.68 13.35
C THR A 92 8.03 21.76 12.87
N ALA A 93 8.92 21.45 11.93
CA ALA A 93 9.82 22.44 11.34
C ALA A 93 9.09 23.53 10.55
N PHE A 94 8.22 23.16 9.61
CA PHE A 94 7.38 24.10 8.84
C PHE A 94 6.51 24.96 9.77
N GLY A 95 5.88 24.34 10.77
CA GLY A 95 5.05 25.05 11.75
C GLY A 95 5.85 26.05 12.57
N SER A 96 7.08 25.71 12.97
CA SER A 96 7.96 26.66 13.68
C SER A 96 8.48 27.76 12.76
N ALA A 97 9.00 27.41 11.58
CA ALA A 97 9.52 28.36 10.60
C ALA A 97 8.46 29.40 10.21
N ASN A 98 7.21 28.97 10.03
CA ASN A 98 6.10 29.87 9.72
C ASN A 98 5.75 30.81 10.89
N LYS A 99 5.82 30.34 12.14
CA LYS A 99 5.64 31.19 13.33
C LYS A 99 6.78 32.17 13.53
N ASN A 100 7.99 31.80 13.12
CA ASN A 100 9.18 32.62 13.21
C ASN A 100 9.34 33.60 12.03
N ARG A 101 8.43 33.60 11.06
CA ARG A 101 8.49 34.45 9.87
C ARG A 101 7.99 35.86 10.20
N ASN A 102 8.92 36.79 10.40
CA ASN A 102 8.62 38.19 10.67
C ASN A 102 8.76 39.06 9.41
N TYR A 103 9.64 38.66 8.50
CA TYR A 103 9.91 39.36 7.24
C TYR A 103 9.34 38.56 6.07
N SER A 104 8.68 39.28 5.18
CA SER A 104 8.21 38.77 3.90
C SER A 104 9.37 38.57 2.92
N LYS A 105 9.09 37.80 1.86
CA LYS A 105 10.03 37.59 0.75
C LYS A 105 10.44 38.91 0.10
N THR A 106 9.49 39.82 -0.11
CA THR A 106 9.72 41.14 -0.70
C THR A 106 10.59 42.04 0.18
N GLU A 107 10.41 41.99 1.50
CA GLU A 107 11.28 42.74 2.43
C GLU A 107 12.70 42.17 2.43
N ALA A 108 12.84 40.85 2.37
CA ALA A 108 14.14 40.20 2.24
C ALA A 108 14.86 40.54 0.92
N GLU A 109 14.13 40.61 -0.19
CA GLU A 109 14.67 41.06 -1.48
C GLU A 109 15.19 42.50 -1.40
N GLN A 110 14.46 43.41 -0.74
CA GLN A 110 14.90 44.79 -0.53
C GLN A 110 16.14 44.87 0.37
N ILE A 111 16.19 44.08 1.45
CA ILE A 111 17.35 43.98 2.35
C ILE A 111 18.57 43.50 1.56
N ALA A 112 18.42 42.45 0.74
CA ALA A 112 19.49 41.90 -0.08
C ALA A 112 19.98 42.89 -1.14
N LEU A 113 19.07 43.57 -1.85
CA LEU A 113 19.43 44.61 -2.82
C LEU A 113 20.18 45.76 -2.15
N THR A 114 19.70 46.21 -0.99
CA THR A 114 20.35 47.28 -0.22
C THR A 114 21.76 46.86 0.23
N TYR A 115 21.91 45.62 0.68
CA TYR A 115 23.20 45.05 1.04
C TYR A 115 24.17 45.01 -0.15
N VAL A 116 23.69 44.57 -1.31
CA VAL A 116 24.51 44.48 -2.52
C VAL A 116 24.93 45.84 -3.03
N VAL A 117 24.01 46.82 -3.09
CA VAL A 117 24.35 48.20 -3.48
C VAL A 117 25.40 48.80 -2.55
N LYS A 118 25.24 48.59 -1.23
CA LYS A 118 26.16 49.15 -0.24
C LYS A 118 27.57 48.56 -0.31
N ASN A 119 27.69 47.26 -0.58
CA ASN A 119 28.98 46.54 -0.49
C ASN A 119 29.67 46.35 -1.85
N PHE A 120 28.93 46.40 -2.96
CA PHE A 120 29.45 46.11 -4.31
C PHE A 120 29.03 47.15 -5.37
N GLY A 121 28.20 48.12 -5.02
CA GLY A 121 27.61 49.07 -5.96
C GLY A 121 28.53 50.24 -6.27
N GLU A 122 29.48 50.07 -7.19
CA GLU A 122 30.25 51.22 -7.71
C GLU A 122 29.93 51.63 -9.16
N SER A 123 29.18 50.87 -9.97
CA SER A 123 28.92 51.32 -11.36
C SER A 123 27.69 50.76 -12.08
N THR A 124 27.07 49.68 -11.61
CA THR A 124 25.95 49.06 -12.35
C THR A 124 24.77 48.75 -11.44
N LYS A 125 23.55 49.05 -11.91
CA LYS A 125 22.33 48.78 -11.15
C LYS A 125 22.18 47.26 -10.95
N PRO A 126 22.08 46.78 -9.71
CA PRO A 126 21.83 45.37 -9.45
C PRO A 126 20.42 44.99 -9.94
N VAL A 127 20.30 43.79 -10.49
CA VAL A 127 19.03 43.23 -10.97
C VAL A 127 18.71 41.99 -10.16
N LEU A 128 17.53 41.98 -9.53
CA LEU A 128 17.00 40.79 -8.87
C LEU A 128 16.69 39.72 -9.93
N ALA A 129 17.28 38.54 -9.80
CA ALA A 129 17.09 37.43 -10.72
C ALA A 129 16.05 36.43 -10.20
N LYS A 130 16.28 35.92 -8.99
CA LYS A 130 15.45 34.91 -8.36
C LYS A 130 15.51 35.07 -6.85
N SER A 131 14.45 34.66 -6.18
CA SER A 131 14.38 34.59 -4.74
C SER A 131 13.69 33.28 -4.39
N ASP A 132 14.40 32.43 -3.66
CA ASP A 132 13.92 31.13 -3.19
C ASP A 132 13.78 31.15 -1.67
N GLU A 133 12.90 30.29 -1.13
CA GLU A 133 12.66 30.16 0.31
C GLU A 133 13.06 28.75 0.74
N GLU A 134 14.01 28.67 1.67
CA GLU A 134 14.48 27.41 2.25
C GLU A 134 14.27 27.42 3.77
N ILE A 135 14.11 26.25 4.38
CA ILE A 135 14.12 26.13 5.85
C ILE A 135 15.52 25.79 6.31
N ASP A 136 16.02 26.60 7.24
CA ASP A 136 17.26 26.28 7.94
C ASP A 136 16.98 25.29 9.08
N TYR A 137 17.56 24.09 8.95
CA TYR A 137 17.51 22.99 9.91
C TYR A 137 18.78 22.89 10.78
N SER A 138 19.64 23.91 10.77
CA SER A 138 20.88 23.93 11.58
C SER A 138 20.63 23.90 13.09
N SER A 139 19.42 24.26 13.53
CA SER A 139 18.96 24.25 14.92
C SER A 139 17.89 23.18 15.16
N ASP A 140 17.43 23.03 16.40
CA ASP A 140 16.29 22.15 16.72
C ASP A 140 15.08 22.45 15.84
N LEU A 141 14.28 21.43 15.50
CA LEU A 141 13.07 21.57 14.66
C LEU A 141 12.10 22.65 15.19
N LYS A 142 12.03 22.82 16.52
CA LYS A 142 11.21 23.85 17.19
C LYS A 142 11.73 25.27 17.00
N HIS A 143 12.95 25.44 16.54
CA HIS A 143 13.61 26.71 16.28
C HIS A 143 13.93 26.92 14.80
N SER A 144 13.40 26.07 13.90
CA SER A 144 13.52 26.23 12.46
C SER A 144 13.06 27.63 12.01
N VAL A 145 13.77 28.21 11.04
CA VAL A 145 13.48 29.54 10.48
C VAL A 145 13.61 29.47 8.96
N TYR A 146 12.78 30.23 8.25
CA TYR A 146 12.96 30.41 6.81
C TYR A 146 14.18 31.30 6.51
N VAL A 147 14.93 30.94 5.48
CA VAL A 147 16.01 31.75 4.92
C VAL A 147 15.65 32.01 3.46
N TYR A 148 15.65 33.29 3.08
CA TYR A 148 15.47 33.70 1.70
C TYR A 148 16.80 33.73 1.00
N GLU A 149 16.94 32.94 -0.06
CA GLU A 149 18.09 32.93 -0.93
C GLU A 149 17.80 33.85 -2.12
N VAL A 150 18.41 35.04 -2.12
CA VAL A 150 18.14 36.10 -3.09
C VAL A 150 19.32 36.21 -4.04
N LYS A 151 19.10 35.87 -5.31
CA LYS A 151 20.08 35.94 -6.39
C LYS A 151 19.99 37.27 -7.11
N ILE A 152 21.09 38.00 -7.16
CA ILE A 152 21.19 39.36 -7.69
C ILE A 152 22.33 39.43 -8.70
N TYR A 153 22.06 39.89 -9.92
CA TYR A 153 23.11 40.14 -10.91
C TYR A 153 23.66 41.55 -10.78
N ILE A 154 24.99 41.67 -10.81
CA ILE A 154 25.72 42.93 -10.92
C ILE A 154 26.43 42.95 -12.26
N GLY A 155 26.07 43.92 -13.11
CA GLY A 155 26.75 44.14 -14.38
C GLY A 155 26.62 43.02 -15.42
N TYR A 156 25.66 42.10 -15.26
CA TYR A 156 25.48 40.89 -16.09
C TYR A 156 26.67 39.91 -16.07
N VAL A 157 27.67 40.11 -15.21
CA VAL A 157 28.88 39.29 -15.13
C VAL A 157 29.00 38.60 -13.78
N ASN A 158 28.50 39.21 -12.70
CA ASN A 158 28.58 38.63 -11.36
C ASN A 158 27.17 38.30 -10.85
N GLU A 159 26.99 37.08 -10.37
CA GLU A 159 25.83 36.67 -9.58
C GLU A 159 26.20 36.72 -8.09
N VAL A 160 25.43 37.48 -7.32
CA VAL A 160 25.55 37.55 -5.86
C VAL A 160 24.33 36.90 -5.26
N GLU A 161 24.55 35.84 -4.51
CA GLU A 161 23.54 35.13 -3.75
C GLU A 161 23.60 35.60 -2.30
N VAL A 162 22.51 36.19 -1.82
CA VAL A 162 22.40 36.73 -0.46
C VAL A 162 21.35 35.94 0.29
N LYS A 163 21.76 35.33 1.40
CA LYS A 163 20.85 34.62 2.30
C LYS A 163 20.40 35.55 3.42
N VAL A 164 19.08 35.74 3.54
CA VAL A 164 18.45 36.63 4.54
C VAL A 164 17.56 35.83 5.48
N ASN A 165 17.78 35.97 6.78
CA ASN A 165 17.01 35.27 7.80
C ASN A 165 15.61 35.89 7.98
N ALA A 166 14.55 35.11 7.75
CA ALA A 166 13.16 35.60 7.77
C ALA A 166 12.64 36.02 9.16
N LYS A 167 13.32 35.64 10.25
CA LYS A 167 12.95 36.05 11.62
C LYS A 167 13.56 37.39 12.00
N THR A 168 14.80 37.63 11.59
CA THR A 168 15.61 38.76 12.05
C THR A 168 15.86 39.82 10.99
N GLY A 169 15.64 39.51 9.72
CA GLY A 169 15.98 40.38 8.59
C GLY A 169 17.49 40.56 8.39
N LYS A 170 18.33 39.75 9.07
CA LYS A 170 19.78 39.84 8.93
C LYS A 170 20.26 39.03 7.72
N VAL A 171 21.23 39.58 7.01
CA VAL A 171 22.04 38.83 6.04
C VAL A 171 22.90 37.85 6.81
N VAL A 172 22.76 36.56 6.50
CA VAL A 172 23.45 35.47 7.21
C VAL A 172 24.58 34.86 6.39
N ASP A 173 24.47 34.91 5.06
CA ASP A 173 25.51 34.42 4.16
C ASP A 173 25.46 35.17 2.83
N VAL A 174 26.61 35.28 2.18
CA VAL A 174 26.76 35.96 0.89
C VAL A 174 27.78 35.21 0.05
N ASN A 175 27.34 34.73 -1.10
CA ASN A 175 28.19 34.06 -2.07
C ASN A 175 28.24 34.87 -3.37
N ILE A 176 29.42 34.97 -3.97
CA ILE A 176 29.65 35.70 -5.21
C ILE A 176 30.23 34.72 -6.22
N SER A 177 29.55 34.61 -7.36
CA SER A 177 29.98 33.80 -8.49
C SER A 177 30.13 34.68 -9.71
N SER A 178 31.22 34.49 -10.46
CA SER A 178 31.31 35.05 -11.82
C SER A 178 30.54 34.13 -12.75
N VAL A 179 29.63 34.71 -13.54
CA VAL A 179 28.92 34.06 -14.64
C VAL A 179 29.85 33.94 -15.85
#